data_AF-A0A6J0BPQ8-F1
#
_entry.id   AF-A0A6J0BPQ8-F1
#
_cell.length_a   1.000
_cell.length_b   1.000
_cell.length_c   1.000
_cell.angle_alpha   90.00
_cell.angle_beta   90.00
_cell.angle_gamma   90.00
#
_symmetry.space_group_name_H-M   'P 1'
#
loop_
_entity.id
_entity.type
_entity.pdbx_description
1 polymer ?
#
loop_
_entity_poly.entity_id
_entity_poly.type
_entity_poly.pdbx_seq_one_letter_code
_entity_poly.pdbx_strand_id
1 'polypeptide(L)'
;MAATFDQYDKSSWYFGTMSRQDATDLLMSEKESGVFLVRDSTTIHGDFVLCVREDSKVSHYIINKIQQGDQIRYRIGDQMFPDIPNLLAFYKLHYLDTTSLIRPASRRIQKVIAKYDFEGSDSDDLPFRKGEILTVISKDEEQWWTARNSVGQTGSVPVPYIQKYEEDSMTLLENSSRPDSGGSCSSNSNLLQQQQQTQSQLLLQETGQTGIPRRSNIQRTLPAFAKVKQARVPNAYDKTALKLEVGDMIKVTKTNINGQWEGELHGKTGHFPFTHVEFVDSENGDGNQEM
;
A
#
# COMPACT_ATOMS: atom_id res chain seq x y z
N MET A 1 16.30 5.04 25.07
CA MET A 1 16.46 3.58 25.30
C MET A 1 17.91 3.19 25.07
N ALA A 2 18.31 1.94 25.37
CA ALA A 2 19.59 1.39 24.88
C ALA A 2 19.52 1.13 23.37
N ALA A 3 20.65 1.23 22.67
CA ALA A 3 20.71 0.94 21.24
C ALA A 3 20.76 -0.57 20.97
N THR A 4 19.70 -1.14 20.40
CA THR A 4 19.48 -2.60 20.33
C THR A 4 19.98 -3.26 19.04
N PHE A 5 20.73 -2.54 18.20
CA PHE A 5 21.05 -2.98 16.85
C PHE A 5 22.50 -3.44 16.65
N ASP A 6 22.66 -4.47 15.82
CA ASP A 6 23.97 -4.83 15.30
C ASP A 6 24.43 -3.84 14.21
N GLN A 7 25.69 -3.43 14.30
CA GLN A 7 26.29 -2.41 13.43
C GLN A 7 27.04 -3.01 12.23
N TYR A 8 27.36 -4.31 12.27
CA TYR A 8 28.04 -5.06 11.22
C TYR A 8 27.05 -5.69 10.24
N ASP A 9 25.83 -6.02 10.69
CA ASP A 9 24.74 -6.44 9.78
C ASP A 9 24.28 -5.27 8.91
N LYS A 10 24.96 -5.11 7.77
CA LYS A 10 24.63 -4.13 6.74
C LYS A 10 23.17 -4.25 6.28
N SER A 11 22.61 -5.46 6.24
CA SER A 11 21.25 -5.71 5.72
C SER A 11 20.14 -5.01 6.51
N SER A 12 20.33 -4.85 7.83
CA SER A 12 19.38 -4.20 8.74
C SER A 12 19.34 -2.69 8.57
N TRP A 13 20.49 -2.02 8.40
CA TRP A 13 20.58 -0.55 8.37
C TRP A 13 20.81 0.06 6.98
N TYR A 14 21.26 -0.71 5.99
CA TYR A 14 21.55 -0.24 4.64
C TYR A 14 20.37 -0.46 3.68
N PHE A 15 19.82 0.64 3.19
CA PHE A 15 18.67 0.64 2.29
C PHE A 15 19.07 0.77 0.80
N GLY A 16 20.36 1.00 0.50
CA GLY A 16 20.85 1.14 -0.88
C GLY A 16 20.38 2.45 -1.52
N THR A 17 20.09 2.40 -2.82
CA THR A 17 19.63 3.54 -3.63
C THR A 17 18.19 3.93 -3.27
N MET A 18 18.05 4.75 -2.22
CA MET A 18 16.74 5.24 -1.74
C MET A 18 16.63 6.76 -1.94
N SER A 19 15.48 7.24 -2.39
CA SER A 19 15.25 8.67 -2.55
C SER A 19 15.24 9.40 -1.21
N ARG A 20 15.49 10.72 -1.22
CA ARG A 20 15.37 11.55 -0.01
C ARG A 20 13.93 11.58 0.51
N GLN A 21 12.94 11.51 -0.39
CA GLN A 21 11.52 11.60 -0.06
C GLN A 21 11.05 10.32 0.65
N ASP A 22 11.34 9.16 0.08
CA ASP A 22 11.00 7.84 0.67
C ASP A 22 11.69 7.61 2.01
N ALA A 23 12.97 7.97 2.13
CA ALA A 23 13.70 7.89 3.38
C ALA A 23 13.09 8.81 4.46
N THR A 24 12.50 9.94 4.05
CA THR A 24 11.79 10.85 4.96
C THR A 24 10.43 10.30 5.35
N ASP A 25 9.61 9.81 4.40
CA ASP A 25 8.29 9.23 4.67
C ASP A 25 8.37 8.02 5.61
N LEU A 26 9.27 7.07 5.29
CA LEU A 26 9.43 5.85 6.07
C LEU A 26 9.81 6.15 7.52
N LEU A 27 10.75 7.08 7.74
CA LEU A 27 11.15 7.52 9.08
C LEU A 27 10.08 8.40 9.77
N MET A 28 9.39 9.29 9.04
CA MET A 28 8.29 10.10 9.57
C MET A 28 7.14 9.25 10.10
N SER A 29 6.84 8.13 9.42
CA SER A 29 5.76 7.22 9.78
C SER A 29 6.14 6.27 10.94
N GLU A 30 7.40 6.24 11.39
CA GLU A 30 7.80 5.63 12.66
C GLU A 30 7.45 6.56 13.84
N LYS A 31 6.98 5.98 14.95
CA LYS A 31 6.55 6.71 16.16
C LYS A 31 7.67 7.02 17.16
N GLU A 32 8.85 6.43 16.97
CA GLU A 32 10.00 6.58 17.87
C GLU A 32 11.05 7.51 17.24
N SER A 33 11.58 8.47 18.01
CA SER A 33 12.80 9.18 17.66
C SER A 33 14.04 8.30 17.91
N GLY A 34 15.15 8.58 17.24
CA GLY A 34 16.37 7.75 17.26
C GLY A 34 16.34 6.53 16.30
N VAL A 35 15.27 6.37 15.52
CA VAL A 35 15.22 5.39 14.41
C VAL A 35 16.02 5.92 13.21
N PHE A 36 16.82 5.10 12.54
CA PHE A 36 17.70 5.57 11.46
C PHE A 36 17.84 4.59 10.28
N LEU A 37 18.30 5.08 9.14
CA LEU A 37 18.72 4.26 8.00
C LEU A 37 19.90 4.90 7.25
N VAL A 38 20.72 4.10 6.57
CA VAL A 38 21.76 4.59 5.66
C VAL A 38 21.36 4.26 4.23
N ARG A 39 21.39 5.27 3.36
CA ARG A 39 21.15 5.14 1.91
C ARG A 39 22.35 5.64 1.12
N ASP A 40 22.42 5.27 -0.15
CA ASP A 40 23.40 5.79 -1.11
C ASP A 40 23.09 7.26 -1.45
N SER A 41 24.13 8.05 -1.77
CA SER A 41 23.96 9.47 -2.11
C SER A 41 23.52 9.64 -3.56
N THR A 42 22.26 10.06 -3.73
CA THR A 42 21.66 10.41 -5.02
C THR A 42 22.35 11.57 -5.77
N THR A 43 23.34 12.22 -5.16
CA THR A 43 24.02 13.41 -5.71
C THR A 43 25.51 13.17 -5.96
N ILE A 44 26.15 12.23 -5.25
CA ILE A 44 27.58 11.92 -5.37
C ILE A 44 27.77 10.41 -5.25
N HIS A 45 28.11 9.73 -6.34
CA HIS A 45 28.26 8.28 -6.35
C HIS A 45 29.38 7.81 -5.42
N GLY A 46 29.05 6.91 -4.49
CA GLY A 46 30.00 6.34 -3.52
C GLY A 46 30.04 7.04 -2.15
N ASP A 47 29.33 8.16 -1.98
CA ASP A 47 29.01 8.74 -0.67
C ASP A 47 27.72 8.13 -0.12
N PHE A 48 27.57 8.16 1.20
CA PHE A 48 26.38 7.65 1.91
C PHE A 48 25.65 8.77 2.64
N VAL A 49 24.36 8.57 2.94
CA VAL A 49 23.55 9.50 3.73
C VAL A 49 22.88 8.75 4.87
N LEU A 50 23.27 9.08 6.10
CA LEU A 50 22.61 8.63 7.32
C LEU A 50 21.36 9.52 7.56
N CYS A 51 20.19 8.91 7.49
CA CYS A 51 18.91 9.56 7.75
C CYS A 51 18.43 9.14 9.14
N VAL A 52 18.13 10.11 10.02
CA VAL A 52 17.74 9.86 11.42
C VAL A 52 16.40 10.53 11.71
N ARG A 53 15.49 9.78 12.34
CA ARG A 53 14.20 10.28 12.85
C ARG A 53 14.41 11.04 14.15
N GLU A 54 14.14 12.33 14.10
CA GLU A 54 14.09 13.20 15.28
C GLU A 54 12.63 13.61 15.51
N ASP A 55 12.33 14.27 16.63
CA ASP A 55 10.97 14.34 17.19
C ASP A 55 9.94 14.93 16.21
N SER A 56 10.32 15.97 15.46
CA SER A 56 9.48 16.64 14.45
C SER A 56 10.09 16.70 13.04
N LYS A 57 11.26 16.08 12.82
CA LYS A 57 11.99 16.13 11.53
C LYS A 57 12.72 14.82 11.22
N VAL A 58 13.18 14.68 9.98
CA VAL A 58 14.19 13.69 9.60
C VAL A 58 15.44 14.45 9.20
N SER A 59 16.53 14.20 9.92
CA SER A 59 17.83 14.81 9.66
C SER A 59 18.67 13.92 8.75
N HIS A 60 19.34 14.52 7.78
CA HIS A 60 20.10 13.82 6.74
C HIS A 60 21.58 14.22 6.82
N TYR A 61 22.42 13.34 7.35
CA TYR A 61 23.85 13.57 7.52
C TYR A 61 24.62 12.91 6.37
N ILE A 62 25.39 13.72 5.63
CA ILE A 62 26.22 13.24 4.52
C ILE A 62 27.48 12.61 5.08
N ILE A 63 27.73 11.36 4.70
CA ILE A 63 28.93 10.59 4.99
C ILE A 63 29.77 10.52 3.72
N ASN A 64 30.82 11.34 3.69
CA ASN A 64 31.74 11.46 2.57
C ASN A 64 32.76 10.32 2.62
N LYS A 65 32.97 9.61 1.51
CA LYS A 65 33.93 8.51 1.40
C LYS A 65 35.30 9.02 0.94
N ILE A 66 36.18 9.31 1.91
CA ILE A 66 37.52 9.83 1.65
C ILE A 66 38.50 8.67 1.48
N GLN A 67 39.06 8.50 0.28
CA GLN A 67 40.22 7.65 0.06
C GLN A 67 41.49 8.45 0.37
N GLN A 68 42.28 8.00 1.35
CA GLN A 68 43.53 8.64 1.74
C GLN A 68 44.67 7.61 1.67
N GLY A 69 45.26 7.50 0.47
CA GLY A 69 46.15 6.40 0.12
C GLY A 69 45.37 5.10 -0.05
N ASP A 70 45.95 4.00 0.44
CA ASP A 70 45.37 2.65 0.37
C ASP A 70 44.11 2.48 1.26
N GLN A 71 43.90 3.36 2.24
CA GLN A 71 42.79 3.28 3.19
C GLN A 71 41.60 4.18 2.81
N ILE A 72 40.42 3.57 2.80
CA ILE A 72 39.12 4.27 2.82
C ILE A 72 38.84 4.74 4.26
N ARG A 73 38.32 5.96 4.41
CA ARG A 73 37.75 6.50 5.65
C ARG A 73 36.44 7.23 5.36
N TYR A 74 35.57 7.34 6.35
CA TYR A 74 34.25 7.95 6.24
C TYR A 74 34.18 9.21 7.10
N ARG A 75 33.88 10.37 6.49
CA ARG A 75 33.72 11.67 7.19
C ARG A 75 32.26 12.07 7.26
N ILE A 76 31.77 12.34 8.47
CA ILE A 76 30.42 12.83 8.74
C ILE A 76 30.51 14.12 9.56
N GLY A 77 30.04 15.23 8.97
CA GLY A 77 30.31 16.56 9.53
C GLY A 77 31.82 16.78 9.70
N ASP A 78 32.26 16.98 10.95
CA ASP A 78 33.68 17.13 11.28
C ASP A 78 34.34 15.87 11.86
N GLN A 79 33.60 14.78 12.04
CA GLN A 79 34.12 13.52 12.57
C GLN A 79 34.59 12.58 11.46
N MET A 80 35.67 11.85 11.70
CA MET A 80 36.26 10.88 10.76
C MET A 80 36.35 9.50 11.40
N PHE A 81 35.84 8.49 10.69
CA PHE A 81 35.77 7.09 11.13
C PHE A 81 36.46 6.16 10.13
N PRO A 82 36.99 5.01 10.56
CA PRO A 82 37.53 4.01 9.63
C PRO A 82 36.41 3.39 8.78
N ASP A 83 35.29 3.01 9.42
CA ASP A 83 34.20 2.26 8.80
C ASP A 83 32.81 2.76 9.25
N ILE A 84 31.79 2.52 8.43
CA ILE A 84 30.39 2.83 8.76
C ILE A 84 29.91 2.14 10.07
N PRO A 85 30.23 0.87 10.37
CA PRO A 85 29.86 0.26 11.66
C PRO A 85 30.43 1.01 12.88
N ASN A 86 31.65 1.56 12.78
CA ASN A 86 32.27 2.33 13.86
C ASN A 86 31.66 3.73 14.01
N LEU A 87 31.29 4.36 12.89
CA LEU A 87 30.49 5.59 12.86
C LEU A 87 29.15 5.36 13.57
N LEU A 88 28.41 4.31 13.18
CA LEU A 88 27.15 3.94 13.81
C LEU A 88 27.32 3.63 15.31
N ALA A 89 28.38 2.91 15.69
CA ALA A 89 28.70 2.60 17.08
C ALA A 89 28.91 3.86 17.94
N PHE A 90 29.63 4.85 17.42
CA PHE A 90 29.88 6.12 18.11
C PHE A 90 28.57 6.87 18.38
N TYR A 91 27.70 6.97 17.35
CA TYR A 91 26.41 7.66 17.46
C TYR A 91 25.30 6.86 18.15
N LYS A 92 25.55 5.63 18.64
CA LYS A 92 24.68 4.99 19.65
C LYS A 92 24.67 5.77 20.97
N LEU A 93 25.82 6.37 21.32
CA LEU A 93 26.06 7.04 22.59
C LEU A 93 26.23 8.56 22.47
N HIS A 94 26.52 9.06 21.27
CA HIS A 94 26.60 10.50 20.97
C HIS A 94 25.34 10.97 20.23
N TYR A 95 24.82 12.11 20.64
CA TYR A 95 23.74 12.81 19.94
C TYR A 95 24.22 13.36 18.58
N LEU A 96 23.34 13.42 17.59
CA LEU A 96 23.61 14.09 16.30
C LEU A 96 23.11 15.55 16.32
N ASP A 97 21.78 15.74 16.34
CA ASP A 97 21.11 17.02 16.60
C ASP A 97 20.44 16.96 17.99
N THR A 98 19.36 16.19 18.12
CA THR A 98 18.58 16.03 19.37
C THR A 98 18.50 14.59 19.86
N THR A 99 18.80 13.61 19.01
CA THR A 99 18.73 12.17 19.35
C THR A 99 20.04 11.42 19.07
N SER A 100 20.17 10.22 19.66
CA SER A 100 21.19 9.22 19.32
C SER A 100 20.57 8.05 18.54
N LEU A 101 21.40 7.16 17.99
CA LEU A 101 20.92 6.02 17.21
C LEU A 101 20.43 4.89 18.14
N ILE A 102 19.12 4.60 18.11
CA ILE A 102 18.48 3.59 18.97
C ILE A 102 18.26 2.27 18.21
N ARG A 103 17.68 2.32 16.99
CA ARG A 103 17.45 1.14 16.14
C ARG A 103 17.42 1.50 14.65
N PRO A 104 17.76 0.58 13.73
CA PRO A 104 17.50 0.78 12.32
C PRO A 104 15.99 0.91 12.08
N ALA A 105 15.65 1.58 10.99
CA ALA A 105 14.30 1.64 10.48
C ALA A 105 13.88 0.26 9.98
N SER A 106 12.69 -0.18 10.37
CA SER A 106 12.08 -1.37 9.79
C SER A 106 11.87 -1.11 8.29
N ARG A 107 12.58 -1.85 7.43
CA ARG A 107 12.29 -1.85 5.99
C ARG A 107 10.81 -2.15 5.81
N ARG A 108 10.07 -1.30 5.09
CA ARG A 108 8.65 -1.52 4.80
C ARG A 108 8.50 -2.54 3.66
N ILE A 109 8.96 -3.76 3.95
CA ILE A 109 8.88 -4.94 3.10
C ILE A 109 7.40 -5.28 2.92
N GLN A 110 6.79 -4.73 1.87
CA GLN A 110 5.42 -5.10 1.53
C GLN A 110 5.43 -6.49 0.91
N LYS A 111 5.10 -7.49 1.74
CA LYS A 111 4.79 -8.83 1.27
C LYS A 111 3.57 -8.76 0.35
N VAL A 112 3.66 -9.45 -0.77
CA VAL A 112 2.54 -9.68 -1.68
C VAL A 112 2.50 -11.18 -2.02
N ILE A 113 1.31 -11.72 -2.22
CA ILE A 113 1.12 -13.12 -2.62
C ILE A 113 0.66 -13.17 -4.08
N ALA A 114 1.29 -14.03 -4.88
CA ALA A 114 0.93 -14.22 -6.28
C ALA A 114 -0.44 -14.92 -6.41
N LYS A 115 -1.35 -14.34 -7.19
CA LYS A 115 -2.68 -14.90 -7.51
C LYS A 115 -2.65 -15.94 -8.61
N TYR A 116 -1.67 -15.82 -9.49
CA TYR A 116 -1.43 -16.62 -10.67
C TYR A 116 0.07 -16.91 -10.77
N ASP A 117 0.40 -17.92 -11.53
CA ASP A 117 1.73 -18.19 -12.07
C ASP A 117 2.12 -17.15 -13.14
N PHE A 118 3.42 -16.89 -13.24
CA PHE A 118 4.04 -16.00 -14.22
C PHE A 118 5.46 -16.51 -14.49
N GLU A 119 5.73 -16.89 -15.74
CA GLU A 119 7.00 -17.55 -16.12
C GLU A 119 8.10 -16.56 -16.54
N GLY A 120 7.77 -15.27 -16.66
CA GLY A 120 8.61 -14.23 -17.25
C GLY A 120 8.59 -14.27 -18.79
N SER A 121 8.60 -13.10 -19.42
CA SER A 121 8.81 -12.94 -20.87
C SER A 121 10.16 -12.28 -21.16
N ASP A 122 10.60 -11.36 -20.31
CA ASP A 122 11.84 -10.59 -20.46
C ASP A 122 12.92 -11.01 -19.44
N SER A 123 14.17 -10.60 -19.67
CA SER A 123 15.32 -10.91 -18.80
C SER A 123 15.23 -10.33 -17.38
N ASP A 124 14.40 -9.30 -17.23
CA ASP A 124 14.26 -8.48 -16.03
C ASP A 124 12.95 -8.79 -15.28
N ASP A 125 12.13 -9.70 -15.82
CA ASP A 125 10.97 -10.27 -15.14
C ASP A 125 11.39 -11.20 -14.00
N LEU A 126 10.62 -11.18 -12.91
CA LEU A 126 10.76 -12.18 -11.85
C LEU A 126 9.75 -13.32 -12.09
N PRO A 127 10.19 -14.55 -12.44
CA PRO A 127 9.28 -15.69 -12.48
C PRO A 127 8.79 -16.05 -11.07
N PHE A 128 7.49 -16.30 -10.94
CA PHE A 128 6.84 -16.67 -9.68
C PHE A 128 5.64 -17.60 -9.90
N ARG A 129 5.28 -18.36 -8.86
CA ARG A 129 4.15 -19.30 -8.87
C ARG A 129 2.97 -18.78 -8.06
N LYS A 130 1.76 -19.16 -8.47
CA LYS A 130 0.54 -18.93 -7.69
C LYS A 130 0.70 -19.41 -6.23
N GLY A 131 0.42 -18.52 -5.29
CA GLY A 131 0.56 -18.74 -3.85
C GLY A 131 1.94 -18.37 -3.27
N GLU A 132 2.92 -18.00 -4.10
CA GLU A 132 4.25 -17.61 -3.66
C GLU A 132 4.26 -16.20 -3.04
N ILE A 133 5.02 -16.03 -1.95
CA ILE A 133 5.16 -14.76 -1.24
C ILE A 133 6.38 -14.02 -1.77
N LEU A 134 6.12 -12.86 -2.37
CA LEU A 134 7.11 -11.96 -2.94
C LEU A 134 7.28 -10.72 -2.05
N THR A 135 8.50 -10.21 -1.99
CA THR A 135 8.88 -8.98 -1.29
C THR A 135 8.91 -7.84 -2.30
N VAL A 136 7.97 -6.89 -2.22
CA VAL A 136 8.07 -5.67 -3.03
C VAL A 136 9.24 -4.83 -2.52
N ILE A 137 10.16 -4.48 -3.42
CA ILE A 137 11.28 -3.55 -3.16
C ILE A 137 10.86 -2.13 -3.52
N SER A 138 10.35 -1.94 -4.74
CA SER A 138 10.04 -0.63 -5.30
C SER A 138 8.67 -0.62 -5.99
N LYS A 139 8.10 0.58 -6.12
CA LYS A 139 6.81 0.84 -6.79
C LYS A 139 6.98 1.97 -7.79
N ASP A 140 7.87 1.69 -8.73
CA ASP A 140 8.39 2.60 -9.74
C ASP A 140 7.26 3.00 -10.72
N GLU A 141 6.36 2.05 -11.02
CA GLU A 141 5.24 2.20 -11.95
C GLU A 141 3.89 1.79 -11.33
N GLU A 142 2.79 2.15 -12.00
CA GLU A 142 1.43 1.84 -11.55
C GLU A 142 1.01 0.38 -11.86
N GLN A 143 1.61 -0.25 -12.86
CA GLN A 143 1.21 -1.57 -13.38
C GLN A 143 2.27 -2.67 -13.20
N TRP A 144 3.53 -2.30 -12.96
CA TRP A 144 4.65 -3.20 -12.69
C TRP A 144 5.39 -2.72 -11.44
N TRP A 145 5.69 -3.63 -10.51
CA TRP A 145 6.47 -3.31 -9.31
C TRP A 145 7.73 -4.16 -9.27
N THR A 146 8.85 -3.57 -8.84
CA THR A 146 10.08 -4.34 -8.59
C THR A 146 9.92 -5.18 -7.33
N ALA A 147 9.92 -6.51 -7.46
CA ALA A 147 9.80 -7.45 -6.35
C ALA A 147 10.98 -8.42 -6.26
N ARG A 148 11.02 -9.17 -5.16
CA ARG A 148 12.04 -10.17 -4.84
C ARG A 148 11.38 -11.45 -4.37
N ASN A 149 11.78 -12.59 -4.94
CA ASN A 149 11.29 -13.90 -4.51
C ASN A 149 12.10 -14.43 -3.30
N SER A 150 11.60 -15.46 -2.61
CA SER A 150 12.23 -16.13 -1.48
C SER A 150 13.62 -16.71 -1.81
N VAL A 151 13.87 -17.06 -3.08
CA VAL A 151 15.17 -17.48 -3.62
C VAL A 151 16.19 -16.33 -3.65
N GLY A 152 15.74 -15.09 -3.47
CA GLY A 152 16.58 -13.88 -3.47
C GLY A 152 16.79 -13.24 -4.85
N GLN A 153 16.24 -13.83 -5.91
CA GLN A 153 16.11 -13.21 -7.24
C GLN A 153 15.19 -11.99 -7.17
N THR A 154 15.50 -10.96 -7.96
CA THR A 154 14.78 -9.68 -8.01
C THR A 154 14.41 -9.40 -9.46
N GLY A 155 13.23 -8.84 -9.72
CA GLY A 155 12.77 -8.45 -11.06
C GLY A 155 11.38 -7.82 -11.03
N SER A 156 10.88 -7.44 -12.20
CA SER A 156 9.57 -6.85 -12.40
C SER A 156 8.45 -7.88 -12.19
N VAL A 157 7.35 -7.47 -11.56
CA VAL A 157 6.12 -8.27 -11.44
C VAL A 157 4.87 -7.45 -11.77
N PRO A 158 3.92 -7.97 -12.56
CA PRO A 158 2.72 -7.24 -12.93
C PRO A 158 1.73 -7.15 -11.76
N VAL A 159 1.35 -5.93 -11.39
CA VAL A 159 0.42 -5.60 -10.30
C VAL A 159 -0.91 -6.39 -10.31
N PRO A 160 -1.59 -6.66 -11.44
CA PRO A 160 -2.81 -7.48 -11.43
C PRO A 160 -2.59 -8.94 -11.01
N TYR A 161 -1.36 -9.48 -11.13
CA TYR A 161 -1.03 -10.86 -10.78
C TYR A 161 -0.72 -11.05 -9.30
N ILE A 162 -0.54 -9.97 -8.54
CA ILE A 162 -0.21 -9.98 -7.11
C ILE A 162 -1.38 -9.49 -6.24
N GLN A 163 -1.36 -9.87 -4.96
CA GLN A 163 -2.29 -9.44 -3.92
C GLN A 163 -1.48 -8.90 -2.74
N LYS A 164 -1.88 -7.77 -2.14
CA LYS A 164 -1.31 -7.35 -0.85
C LYS A 164 -1.49 -8.47 0.18
N TYR A 165 -0.39 -8.91 0.79
CA TYR A 165 -0.43 -9.89 1.87
C TYR A 165 -0.59 -9.13 3.20
N GLU A 166 -1.85 -8.94 3.59
CA GLU A 166 -2.19 -8.34 4.88
C GLU A 166 -2.17 -9.46 5.94
N GLU A 167 -1.21 -9.39 6.86
CA GLU A 167 -0.93 -10.42 7.89
C GLU A 167 -2.01 -10.48 9.00
N ASP A 168 -3.05 -9.65 8.87
CA ASP A 168 -4.09 -9.30 9.84
C ASP A 168 -5.26 -10.32 9.85
N SER A 169 -4.94 -11.62 9.97
CA SER A 169 -5.96 -12.68 10.14
C SER A 169 -5.49 -13.99 10.80
N MET A 170 -4.28 -14.04 11.37
CA MET A 170 -3.75 -15.30 11.96
C MET A 170 -3.19 -15.19 13.39
N THR A 171 -2.82 -14.00 13.87
CA THR A 171 -2.22 -13.80 15.22
C THR A 171 -3.23 -13.74 16.37
N LEU A 172 -4.54 -13.71 16.09
CA LEU A 172 -5.60 -13.65 17.12
C LEU A 172 -6.25 -15.00 17.47
N LEU A 173 -5.79 -16.11 16.88
CA LEU A 173 -6.44 -17.42 17.02
C LEU A 173 -5.66 -18.41 17.90
N GLU A 174 -4.35 -18.21 18.07
CA GLU A 174 -3.43 -19.20 18.67
C GLU A 174 -3.12 -18.99 20.17
N ASN A 175 -4.05 -18.41 20.93
CA ASN A 175 -4.02 -18.39 22.41
C ASN A 175 -5.24 -19.13 23.02
N SER A 176 -5.84 -20.05 22.27
CA SER A 176 -7.15 -20.65 22.57
C SER A 176 -7.10 -22.05 23.21
N SER A 177 -5.95 -22.44 23.79
CA SER A 177 -5.67 -23.83 24.23
C SER A 177 -5.13 -23.97 25.66
N ARG A 178 -5.93 -23.53 26.66
CA ARG A 178 -6.16 -24.19 27.98
C ARG A 178 -4.95 -24.43 28.93
N PRO A 179 -5.13 -24.32 30.28
CA PRO A 179 -6.20 -25.00 31.01
C PRO A 179 -7.04 -24.15 31.97
N ASP A 180 -8.10 -24.78 32.46
CA ASP A 180 -9.02 -24.31 33.48
C ASP A 180 -8.46 -24.51 34.90
N SER A 181 -8.68 -23.54 35.80
CA SER A 181 -8.71 -23.70 37.27
C SER A 181 -9.13 -22.41 37.99
N GLY A 182 -10.39 -22.39 38.46
CA GLY A 182 -11.06 -21.48 39.40
C GLY A 182 -10.36 -20.23 39.99
N GLY A 183 -11.02 -19.07 39.82
CA GLY A 183 -10.80 -17.84 40.59
C GLY A 183 -11.99 -16.89 40.46
N SER A 184 -12.61 -16.50 41.58
CA SER A 184 -13.89 -15.75 41.59
C SER A 184 -13.75 -14.24 41.83
N CYS A 185 -14.89 -13.53 41.75
CA CYS A 185 -15.20 -12.22 42.36
C CYS A 185 -15.00 -10.94 41.52
N SER A 186 -16.12 -10.45 40.96
CA SER A 186 -16.72 -9.13 41.21
C SER A 186 -15.84 -7.85 41.16
N SER A 187 -16.20 -6.91 40.28
CA SER A 187 -16.97 -5.71 40.71
C SER A 187 -17.44 -4.80 39.55
N ASN A 188 -18.59 -4.15 39.77
CA ASN A 188 -19.35 -3.31 38.85
C ASN A 188 -18.63 -2.02 38.39
N SER A 189 -18.96 -1.53 37.19
CA SER A 189 -19.61 -0.21 37.05
C SER A 189 -20.33 0.00 35.71
N ASN A 190 -21.52 0.58 35.79
CA ASN A 190 -22.55 0.72 34.74
C ASN A 190 -22.11 1.41 33.43
N LEU A 191 -22.70 0.97 32.31
CA LEU A 191 -23.06 1.83 31.18
C LEU A 191 -24.55 1.66 30.82
N LEU A 192 -25.38 2.63 31.21
CA LEU A 192 -26.74 2.94 30.74
C LEU A 192 -26.69 4.39 30.23
N GLN A 193 -27.47 4.88 29.26
CA GLN A 193 -28.56 4.33 28.42
C GLN A 193 -28.39 5.03 27.03
N GLN A 194 -28.77 4.49 25.86
CA GLN A 194 -30.10 4.57 25.22
C GLN A 194 -29.82 4.49 23.69
N GLN A 195 -30.29 3.55 22.85
CA GLN A 195 -31.49 2.71 22.70
C GLN A 195 -32.68 3.36 21.96
N GLN A 196 -32.89 2.91 20.71
CA GLN A 196 -34.14 2.71 19.92
C GLN A 196 -33.75 2.68 18.41
N GLN A 197 -34.28 1.90 17.46
CA GLN A 197 -35.39 0.90 17.33
C GLN A 197 -34.94 -0.12 16.23
N THR A 198 -35.30 -1.42 16.09
CA THR A 198 -36.33 -2.33 16.66
C THR A 198 -37.76 -2.12 16.10
N GLN A 199 -38.45 -3.05 15.40
CA GLN A 199 -38.34 -4.51 15.12
C GLN A 199 -38.55 -4.75 13.58
N SER A 200 -38.72 -5.89 12.87
CA SER A 200 -39.04 -7.35 13.02
C SER A 200 -38.31 -8.14 11.89
N GLN A 201 -38.19 -9.48 11.76
CA GLN A 201 -39.01 -10.71 12.01
C GLN A 201 -40.19 -10.93 11.04
N LEU A 202 -40.47 -12.10 10.44
CA LEU A 202 -39.83 -13.44 10.26
C LEU A 202 -40.36 -14.01 8.89
N LEU A 203 -39.95 -15.13 8.28
CA LEU A 203 -39.49 -16.47 8.74
C LEU A 203 -38.59 -17.13 7.65
N LEU A 204 -37.92 -18.24 7.97
CA LEU A 204 -37.04 -19.01 7.08
C LEU A 204 -37.78 -20.10 6.29
N GLN A 205 -37.28 -20.44 5.09
CA GLN A 205 -36.90 -21.83 4.76
C GLN A 205 -35.95 -21.90 3.55
N GLU A 206 -35.34 -23.08 3.35
CA GLU A 206 -34.06 -23.23 2.64
C GLU A 206 -34.19 -23.81 1.22
N THR A 207 -33.29 -23.39 0.33
CA THR A 207 -32.52 -24.31 -0.54
C THR A 207 -31.31 -23.57 -1.10
N GLY A 208 -30.14 -24.21 -1.11
CA GLY A 208 -28.86 -23.52 -1.35
C GLY A 208 -28.26 -23.70 -2.75
N GLN A 209 -27.49 -22.71 -3.19
CA GLN A 209 -26.28 -22.90 -4.01
C GLN A 209 -25.40 -21.64 -4.11
N THR A 210 -24.07 -21.86 -4.03
CA THR A 210 -22.98 -21.10 -4.67
C THR A 210 -23.05 -19.56 -4.84
N GLY A 211 -22.38 -18.85 -3.92
CA GLY A 211 -21.14 -18.10 -4.27
C GLY A 211 -21.19 -16.66 -4.83
N ILE A 212 -20.03 -16.00 -4.67
CA ILE A 212 -19.58 -14.74 -5.32
C ILE A 212 -20.28 -13.43 -4.90
N PRO A 213 -19.68 -12.63 -3.98
CA PRO A 213 -19.88 -11.18 -3.98
C PRO A 213 -19.18 -10.58 -5.22
N ARG A 214 -19.95 -10.04 -6.18
CA ARG A 214 -19.45 -9.57 -7.49
C ARG A 214 -18.54 -8.33 -7.40
N ARG A 215 -17.25 -8.54 -7.15
CA ARG A 215 -16.17 -7.55 -7.45
C ARG A 215 -15.80 -7.63 -8.93
N SER A 216 -16.49 -6.87 -9.79
CA SER A 216 -16.19 -6.85 -11.23
C SER A 216 -16.62 -5.52 -11.89
N ASN A 217 -15.76 -4.50 -11.84
CA ASN A 217 -15.98 -3.23 -12.56
C ASN A 217 -14.67 -2.56 -13.08
N ILE A 218 -13.65 -3.37 -13.38
CA ILE A 218 -12.41 -2.94 -14.07
C ILE A 218 -12.39 -3.41 -15.55
N GLN A 219 -13.22 -4.40 -15.92
CA GLN A 219 -13.28 -4.94 -17.26
C GLN A 219 -14.73 -4.96 -17.79
N ARG A 220 -15.11 -3.89 -18.51
CA ARG A 220 -16.24 -3.89 -19.47
C ARG A 220 -15.72 -3.26 -20.76
N THR A 221 -16.08 -3.83 -21.90
CA THR A 221 -15.68 -3.32 -23.21
C THR A 221 -16.40 -2.01 -23.51
N LEU A 222 -15.65 -1.00 -23.93
CA LEU A 222 -16.19 0.30 -24.34
C LEU A 222 -16.48 0.29 -25.85
N PRO A 223 -17.56 0.93 -26.34
CA PRO A 223 -18.55 1.69 -25.58
C PRO A 223 -19.59 0.78 -24.87
N ALA A 224 -19.88 1.08 -23.62
CA ALA A 224 -20.87 0.34 -22.81
C ALA A 224 -22.06 1.24 -22.46
N PHE A 225 -23.27 0.70 -22.41
CA PHE A 225 -24.45 1.45 -22.01
C PHE A 225 -24.69 1.38 -20.50
N ALA A 226 -25.03 2.50 -19.90
CA ALA A 226 -25.43 2.60 -18.50
C ALA A 226 -26.75 3.36 -18.38
N LYS A 227 -27.56 2.98 -17.39
CA LYS A 227 -28.78 3.69 -17.02
C LYS A 227 -28.48 4.68 -15.91
N VAL A 228 -28.98 5.90 -16.02
CA VAL A 228 -28.89 6.92 -14.98
C VAL A 228 -29.85 6.54 -13.84
N LYS A 229 -29.28 6.33 -12.64
CA LYS A 229 -30.05 6.09 -11.41
C LYS A 229 -30.17 7.32 -10.51
N GLN A 230 -29.35 8.35 -10.73
CA GLN A 230 -29.40 9.60 -9.98
C GLN A 230 -29.31 10.80 -10.94
N ALA A 231 -30.36 11.63 -10.96
CA ALA A 231 -30.39 12.84 -11.77
C ALA A 231 -29.39 13.89 -11.24
N ARG A 232 -28.79 14.65 -12.15
CA ARG A 232 -27.94 15.81 -11.84
C ARG A 232 -28.10 16.85 -12.94
N VAL A 233 -28.52 18.06 -12.56
CA VAL A 233 -28.38 19.24 -13.41
C VAL A 233 -26.92 19.71 -13.40
N PRO A 234 -26.34 20.07 -14.56
CA PRO A 234 -24.98 20.58 -14.63
C PRO A 234 -24.94 22.01 -14.07
N ASN A 235 -23.79 22.39 -13.52
CA ASN A 235 -23.63 23.71 -12.91
C ASN A 235 -23.52 24.78 -14.02
N ALA A 236 -24.13 25.95 -13.86
CA ALA A 236 -24.34 26.92 -14.96
C ALA A 236 -23.06 27.49 -15.62
N TYR A 237 -21.91 27.31 -14.97
CA TYR A 237 -20.59 27.73 -15.46
C TYR A 237 -19.79 26.59 -16.12
N ASP A 238 -20.23 25.33 -15.99
CA ASP A 238 -19.53 24.16 -16.53
C ASP A 238 -20.13 23.75 -17.88
N LYS A 239 -19.31 23.83 -18.94
CA LYS A 239 -19.70 23.50 -20.32
C LYS A 239 -19.45 22.04 -20.70
N THR A 240 -18.89 21.23 -19.80
CA THR A 240 -18.50 19.83 -20.04
C THR A 240 -19.20 18.83 -19.11
N ALA A 241 -19.87 19.31 -18.06
CA ALA A 241 -20.76 18.51 -17.22
C ALA A 241 -22.05 18.18 -17.99
N LEU A 242 -22.40 16.89 -18.04
CA LEU A 242 -23.59 16.41 -18.74
C LEU A 242 -24.83 16.49 -17.83
N LYS A 243 -25.99 16.88 -18.37
CA LYS A 243 -27.27 16.74 -17.64
C LYS A 243 -27.64 15.26 -17.60
N LEU A 244 -27.95 14.75 -16.42
CA LEU A 244 -28.42 13.39 -16.19
C LEU A 244 -29.84 13.42 -15.61
N GLU A 245 -30.75 12.59 -16.13
CA GLU A 245 -32.12 12.46 -15.65
C GLU A 245 -32.41 10.98 -15.32
N VAL A 246 -33.12 10.67 -14.22
CA VAL A 246 -33.28 9.28 -13.77
C VAL A 246 -34.08 8.50 -14.81
N GLY A 247 -33.50 7.42 -15.32
CA GLY A 247 -34.07 6.59 -16.37
C GLY A 247 -33.33 6.66 -17.71
N ASP A 248 -32.60 7.75 -17.99
CA ASP A 248 -31.87 7.95 -19.24
C ASP A 248 -30.79 6.88 -19.47
N MET A 249 -30.55 6.51 -20.74
CA MET A 249 -29.55 5.53 -21.14
C MET A 249 -28.35 6.23 -21.78
N ILE A 250 -27.26 6.33 -21.03
CA ILE A 250 -26.01 7.00 -21.42
C ILE A 250 -25.00 5.99 -21.99
N LYS A 251 -24.35 6.36 -23.09
CA LYS A 251 -23.29 5.57 -23.72
C LYS A 251 -21.95 5.98 -23.12
N VAL A 252 -21.43 5.18 -22.19
CA VAL A 252 -20.13 5.40 -21.55
C VAL A 252 -19.02 5.11 -22.57
N THR A 253 -18.19 6.12 -22.84
CA THR A 253 -17.10 6.05 -23.83
C THR A 253 -15.73 5.92 -23.17
N LYS A 254 -15.57 6.36 -21.91
CA LYS A 254 -14.31 6.28 -21.17
C LYS A 254 -14.55 6.29 -19.66
N THR A 255 -13.86 5.42 -18.93
CA THR A 255 -13.99 5.26 -17.47
C THR A 255 -12.66 5.55 -16.77
N ASN A 256 -12.52 6.71 -16.14
CA ASN A 256 -11.30 7.05 -15.39
C ASN A 256 -11.38 6.52 -13.94
N ILE A 257 -10.24 6.07 -13.40
CA ILE A 257 -10.12 5.52 -12.04
C ILE A 257 -10.37 6.55 -10.92
N ASN A 258 -10.34 7.84 -11.23
CA ASN A 258 -10.67 8.94 -10.31
C ASN A 258 -12.19 9.08 -10.03
N GLY A 259 -13.02 8.19 -10.59
CA GLY A 259 -14.48 8.18 -10.39
C GLY A 259 -15.27 9.13 -11.30
N GLN A 260 -14.60 9.90 -12.17
CA GLN A 260 -15.26 10.67 -13.22
C GLN A 260 -15.22 9.87 -14.54
N TRP A 261 -16.39 9.52 -15.05
CA TRP A 261 -16.55 8.83 -16.33
C TRP A 261 -17.00 9.83 -17.40
N GLU A 262 -16.70 9.51 -18.65
CA GLU A 262 -17.06 10.30 -19.82
C GLU A 262 -17.97 9.46 -20.72
N GLY A 263 -18.94 10.12 -21.33
CA GLY A 263 -19.96 9.45 -22.13
C GLY A 263 -20.85 10.42 -22.89
N GLU A 264 -21.74 9.84 -23.69
CA GLU A 264 -22.58 10.50 -24.68
C GLU A 264 -24.05 10.24 -24.36
N LEU A 265 -24.83 11.32 -24.22
CA LEU A 265 -26.27 11.30 -24.00
C LEU A 265 -26.93 12.35 -24.90
N HIS A 266 -27.95 11.96 -25.66
CA HIS A 266 -28.70 12.86 -26.57
C HIS A 266 -27.79 13.71 -27.49
N GLY A 267 -26.71 13.12 -28.02
CA GLY A 267 -25.75 13.78 -28.91
C GLY A 267 -24.81 14.79 -28.24
N LYS A 268 -24.77 14.82 -26.90
CA LYS A 268 -23.84 15.63 -26.11
C LYS A 268 -22.89 14.72 -25.34
N THR A 269 -21.59 14.97 -25.49
CA THR A 269 -20.56 14.34 -24.66
C THR A 269 -20.31 15.16 -23.40
N GLY A 270 -19.97 14.49 -22.30
CA GLY A 270 -19.60 15.16 -21.07
C GLY A 270 -19.16 14.21 -19.95
N HIS A 271 -18.70 14.80 -18.85
CA HIS A 271 -18.21 14.07 -17.69
C HIS A 271 -19.29 13.94 -16.59
N PHE A 272 -19.28 12.83 -15.86
CA PHE A 272 -20.19 12.54 -14.76
C PHE A 272 -19.57 11.58 -13.72
N PRO A 273 -19.96 11.65 -12.44
CA PRO A 273 -19.50 10.71 -11.43
C PRO A 273 -20.12 9.32 -11.63
N PHE A 274 -19.31 8.26 -11.47
CA PHE A 274 -19.75 6.87 -11.63
C PHE A 274 -20.93 6.47 -10.72
N THR A 275 -21.08 7.13 -9.57
CA THR A 275 -22.13 6.85 -8.58
C THR A 275 -23.55 7.08 -9.11
N HIS A 276 -23.70 7.93 -10.13
CA HIS A 276 -25.01 8.33 -10.66
C HIS A 276 -25.56 7.38 -11.75
N VAL A 277 -24.75 6.42 -12.21
CA VAL A 277 -25.07 5.50 -13.31
C VAL A 277 -24.91 4.04 -12.91
N GLU A 278 -25.50 3.14 -13.68
CA GLU A 278 -25.42 1.70 -13.50
C GLU A 278 -25.36 1.00 -14.85
N PHE A 279 -24.35 0.17 -15.10
CA PHE A 279 -24.23 -0.53 -16.39
C PHE A 279 -25.41 -1.48 -16.58
N VAL A 280 -26.05 -1.41 -17.76
CA VAL A 280 -27.07 -2.36 -18.18
C VAL A 280 -26.40 -3.36 -19.09
N ASP A 281 -26.38 -4.63 -18.69
CA ASP A 281 -26.03 -5.72 -19.60
C ASP A 281 -27.20 -5.99 -20.54
N SER A 282 -26.93 -5.99 -21.85
CA SER A 282 -27.91 -6.32 -22.89
C SER A 282 -28.08 -7.83 -23.09
N GLU A 283 -27.90 -8.64 -22.04
CA GLU A 283 -28.10 -10.09 -22.02
C GLU A 283 -29.35 -10.48 -21.20
N ASN A 284 -30.51 -9.98 -21.63
CA ASN A 284 -31.81 -10.61 -21.37
C ASN A 284 -32.87 -9.98 -22.29
N GLY A 285 -33.37 -10.73 -23.27
CA GLY A 285 -34.25 -10.17 -24.30
C GLY A 285 -34.75 -11.13 -25.38
N ASP A 286 -34.79 -12.44 -25.12
CA ASP A 286 -35.52 -13.41 -25.94
C ASP A 286 -36.61 -14.07 -25.07
N GLY A 287 -37.67 -14.58 -25.70
CA GLY A 287 -38.69 -15.38 -25.00
C GLY A 287 -39.86 -14.62 -24.35
N ASN A 288 -40.52 -13.72 -25.07
CA ASN A 288 -42.00 -13.64 -25.06
C ASN A 288 -42.56 -12.72 -26.15
N GLN A 289 -43.34 -13.29 -27.07
CA GLN A 289 -44.30 -12.56 -27.90
C GLN A 289 -45.57 -13.42 -28.06
N GLU A 290 -46.73 -12.78 -28.01
CA GLU A 290 -48.04 -13.43 -27.95
C GLU A 290 -48.43 -14.15 -29.26
N MET A 291 -48.97 -15.37 -29.14
CA MET A 291 -50.38 -15.71 -29.45
C MET A 291 -50.74 -17.16 -29.07
#